data_AF-A0A1V5SNS7-F1
#
_entry.id   AF-A0A1V5SNS7-F1
#
_cell.length_a   1.000
_cell.length_b   1.000
_cell.length_c   1.000
_cell.angle_alpha   90.00
_cell.angle_beta   90.00
_cell.angle_gamma   90.00
#
_symmetry.space_group_name_H-M   'P 1'
#
loop_
_entity.id
_entity.type
_entity.pdbx_description
1 polymer ?
#
loop_
_entity_poly.entity_id
_entity_poly.type
_entity_poly.pdbx_seq_one_letter_code
_entity_poly.pdbx_strand_id
1 'polypeptide(L)'
;MRVGVCFVAIIVLILMAGVFTAGLNYCVYHEIQKRLEIRITGDFVPGVFQTSFAVRRGSFSWEDKVRLLEGNVDVWFDIRTLFSEKGIRIVVESSDARIKFLGSWAIQEGIEDATVEFLRADVVLGRRQLTMINGIEARSPSFQFSVRNVQDGR
;
A
#
# COMPACT_ATOMS: atom_id res chain seq x y z
N MET A 1 8.97 43.59 -16.78
CA MET A 1 9.76 42.35 -16.93
C MET A 1 9.92 41.50 -15.66
N ARG A 2 9.83 42.03 -14.42
CA ARG A 2 10.00 41.22 -13.19
C ARG A 2 8.85 40.25 -12.87
N VAL A 3 7.60 40.63 -13.17
CA VAL A 3 6.41 39.80 -12.87
C VAL A 3 6.39 38.49 -13.67
N GLY A 4 6.78 38.53 -14.95
CA GLY A 4 6.82 37.33 -15.81
C GLY A 4 7.89 36.32 -15.38
N VAL A 5 9.06 36.79 -14.91
CA VAL A 5 10.13 35.91 -14.42
C VAL A 5 9.73 35.24 -13.10
N CYS A 6 9.09 35.98 -12.18
CA CYS A 6 8.57 35.40 -10.94
C CYS A 6 7.47 34.36 -11.19
N PHE A 7 6.57 34.61 -12.15
CA PHE A 7 5.51 33.68 -12.50
C PHE A 7 6.04 32.37 -13.11
N VAL A 8 7.01 32.46 -14.03
CA VAL A 8 7.68 31.28 -14.60
C VAL A 8 8.43 30.50 -13.51
N ALA A 9 9.12 31.19 -12.60
CA ALA A 9 9.83 30.54 -11.50
C ALA A 9 8.88 29.76 -10.57
N ILE A 10 7.70 30.30 -10.26
CA ILE A 10 6.67 29.62 -9.47
C ILE A 10 6.18 28.36 -10.19
N ILE A 11 5.87 28.44 -11.48
CA ILE A 11 5.44 27.27 -12.27
C ILE A 11 6.52 26.19 -12.27
N VAL A 12 7.78 26.56 -12.50
CA VAL A 12 8.90 25.60 -12.46
C VAL A 12 9.01 24.95 -11.09
N LEU A 13 8.87 25.70 -10.01
CA LEU A 13 8.93 25.16 -8.65
C LEU A 13 7.79 24.18 -8.36
N ILE A 14 6.57 24.49 -8.82
CA ILE A 14 5.41 23.60 -8.72
C ILE A 14 5.63 22.31 -9.51
N LEU A 15 6.14 22.41 -10.74
CA LEU A 15 6.47 21.24 -11.57
C LEU A 15 7.54 20.36 -10.93
N MET A 16 8.60 20.98 -10.40
CA MET A 16 9.68 20.26 -9.70
C MET A 16 9.15 19.56 -8.44
N ALA A 17 8.28 20.20 -7.67
CA ALA A 17 7.64 19.57 -6.52
C ALA A 17 6.73 18.39 -6.94
N GLY A 18 6.03 18.50 -8.07
CA GLY A 18 5.26 17.40 -8.65
C GLY A 18 6.14 16.20 -9.03
N VAL A 19 7.25 16.44 -9.74
CA VAL A 19 8.21 15.39 -10.12
C VAL A 19 8.84 14.76 -8.87
N PHE A 20 9.23 15.57 -7.89
CA PHE A 20 9.80 15.09 -6.64
C PHE A 20 8.83 14.18 -5.87
N THR A 21 7.56 14.57 -5.77
CA THR A 21 6.54 13.76 -5.08
C THR A 21 6.26 12.45 -5.82
N ALA A 22 6.18 12.48 -7.15
CA ALA A 22 6.06 11.26 -7.95
C ALA A 22 7.26 10.31 -7.76
N GLY A 23 8.49 10.87 -7.74
CA GLY A 23 9.71 10.10 -7.46
C GLY A 23 9.71 9.48 -6.07
N LEU A 24 9.29 10.23 -5.05
CA LEU A 24 9.14 9.70 -3.69
C LEU A 24 8.14 8.55 -3.62
N ASN A 25 6.95 8.73 -4.21
CA ASN A 25 5.93 7.67 -4.28
C ASN A 25 6.47 6.41 -4.96
N TYR A 26 7.24 6.56 -6.04
CA TYR A 26 7.87 5.43 -6.74
C TYR A 26 8.94 4.73 -5.89
N CYS A 27 9.78 5.50 -5.18
CA CYS A 27 10.76 4.92 -4.26
C CYS A 27 10.08 4.09 -3.16
N VAL A 28 8.99 4.59 -2.58
CA VAL A 28 8.22 3.85 -1.56
C VAL A 28 7.59 2.59 -2.15
N TYR A 29 7.01 2.67 -3.35
CA TYR A 29 6.48 1.51 -4.06
C TYR A 29 7.52 0.40 -4.27
N HIS A 30 8.75 0.77 -4.66
CA HIS A 30 9.84 -0.18 -4.81
C HIS A 30 10.33 -0.75 -3.48
N GLU A 31 10.42 0.11 -2.46
CA GLU A 31 10.85 -0.29 -1.11
C GLU A 31 9.85 -1.26 -0.45
N ILE A 32 8.55 -1.07 -0.65
CA ILE A 32 7.51 -2.01 -0.18
C ILE A 32 7.69 -3.38 -0.83
N GLN A 33 7.85 -3.43 -2.16
CA GLN A 33 8.09 -4.69 -2.89
C GLN A 33 9.35 -5.40 -2.39
N LYS A 34 10.43 -4.65 -2.15
CA LYS A 34 11.68 -5.18 -1.62
C LYS A 34 11.53 -5.72 -0.19
N ARG A 35 10.82 -5.02 0.70
CA ARG A 35 10.65 -5.38 2.11
C ARG A 35 9.73 -6.58 2.32
N LEU A 36 8.70 -6.71 1.48
CA LEU A 36 7.76 -7.83 1.52
C LEU A 36 8.20 -8.99 0.63
N GLU A 37 9.28 -8.82 -0.14
CA GLU A 37 9.74 -9.77 -1.16
C GLU A 37 8.62 -10.16 -2.16
N ILE A 38 7.75 -9.19 -2.47
CA ILE A 38 6.65 -9.36 -3.42
C ILE A 38 6.94 -8.66 -4.74
N ARG A 39 6.33 -9.18 -5.80
CA ARG A 39 6.27 -8.50 -7.09
C ARG A 39 4.84 -8.06 -7.35
N ILE A 40 4.64 -6.75 -7.41
CA ILE A 40 3.35 -6.17 -7.75
C ILE A 40 3.31 -5.96 -9.26
N THR A 41 2.27 -6.50 -9.91
CA THR A 41 1.93 -6.21 -11.30
C THR A 41 0.76 -5.26 -11.34
N GLY A 42 0.66 -4.42 -12.38
CA GLY A 42 -0.43 -3.47 -12.56
C GLY A 42 0.07 -2.08 -12.90
N ASP A 43 -0.86 -1.13 -12.99
CA ASP A 43 -0.54 0.25 -13.35
C ASP A 43 -0.28 1.06 -12.08
N PHE A 44 0.97 1.47 -11.90
CA PHE A 44 1.35 2.38 -10.82
C PHE A 44 0.93 3.82 -11.16
N VAL A 45 0.14 4.43 -10.28
CA VAL A 45 -0.34 5.81 -10.40
C VAL A 45 0.08 6.60 -9.16
N PRO A 46 1.09 7.48 -9.24
CA PRO A 46 1.51 8.27 -8.09
C PRO A 46 0.49 9.37 -7.75
N GLY A 47 0.28 9.62 -6.46
CA GLY A 47 -0.42 10.80 -5.99
C GLY A 47 0.39 12.07 -6.28
N VAL A 48 -0.26 13.11 -6.78
CA VAL A 48 0.39 14.40 -7.06
C VAL A 48 0.29 15.27 -5.80
N PHE A 49 1.43 15.77 -5.31
CA PHE A 49 1.51 16.54 -4.05
C PHE A 49 1.00 15.79 -2.80
N GLN A 50 0.96 14.46 -2.85
CA GLN A 50 0.47 13.61 -1.76
C GLN A 50 1.38 12.39 -1.58
N THR A 51 1.40 11.87 -0.35
CA THR A 51 2.19 10.69 0.06
C THR A 51 1.37 9.43 -0.08
N SER A 52 0.93 9.23 -1.32
CA SER A 52 0.07 8.13 -1.69
C SER A 52 0.31 7.72 -3.14
N PHE A 53 -0.02 6.49 -3.45
CA PHE A 53 -0.07 5.99 -4.81
C PHE A 53 -1.15 4.93 -4.94
N ALA A 54 -1.60 4.69 -6.15
CA ALA A 54 -2.52 3.62 -6.47
C ALA A 54 -1.84 2.58 -7.36
N VAL A 55 -2.26 1.33 -7.22
CA VAL A 55 -1.99 0.25 -8.15
C VAL A 55 -3.33 -0.17 -8.73
N ARG A 56 -3.57 0.16 -10.00
CA ARG A 56 -4.79 -0.23 -10.70
C ARG A 56 -4.58 -1.56 -11.42
N ARG A 57 -5.60 -2.42 -11.42
CA ARG A 57 -5.52 -3.79 -11.94
C ARG A 57 -4.32 -4.56 -11.34
N GLY A 58 -4.15 -4.37 -10.03
CA GLY A 58 -3.05 -4.89 -9.26
C GLY A 58 -3.16 -6.41 -9.08
N SER A 59 -2.04 -7.11 -9.19
CA SER A 59 -1.93 -8.50 -8.74
C SER A 59 -0.60 -8.71 -8.03
N PHE A 60 -0.60 -9.50 -6.97
CA PHE A 60 0.63 -9.91 -6.29
C PHE A 60 0.38 -11.20 -5.49
N SER A 61 1.43 -11.97 -5.27
CA SER A 61 1.43 -13.09 -4.33
C SER A 61 2.40 -12.74 -3.21
N TRP A 62 1.91 -12.73 -1.97
CA TRP A 62 2.74 -12.59 -0.79
C TRP A 62 2.89 -13.93 -0.10
N GLU A 63 4.02 -14.59 -0.39
CA GLU A 63 4.32 -15.95 0.06
C GLU A 63 3.12 -16.90 -0.22
N ASP A 64 2.92 -17.88 0.66
CA ASP A 64 1.75 -18.75 0.74
C ASP A 64 0.69 -18.19 1.70
N LYS A 65 0.65 -16.87 1.92
CA LYS A 65 -0.33 -16.24 2.82
C LYS A 65 -1.52 -15.71 2.05
N VAL A 66 -1.27 -14.79 1.13
CA VAL A 66 -2.31 -14.04 0.44
C VAL A 66 -1.89 -13.78 -1.01
N ARG A 67 -2.83 -13.94 -1.94
CA ARG A 67 -2.67 -13.53 -3.33
C ARG A 67 -3.79 -12.58 -3.73
N LEU A 68 -3.43 -11.37 -4.10
CA LEU A 68 -4.32 -10.47 -4.82
C LEU A 68 -4.36 -10.93 -6.28
N LEU A 69 -5.52 -11.41 -6.73
CA LEU A 69 -5.73 -11.84 -8.11
C LEU A 69 -5.96 -10.65 -9.03
N GLU A 70 -6.83 -9.75 -8.60
CA GLU A 70 -7.17 -8.52 -9.32
C GLU A 70 -7.79 -7.54 -8.32
N GLY A 71 -7.43 -6.26 -8.42
CA GLY A 71 -8.04 -5.22 -7.61
C GLY A 71 -7.41 -3.85 -7.83
N ASN A 72 -8.09 -2.84 -7.31
CA ASN A 72 -7.57 -1.48 -7.25
C ASN A 72 -7.16 -1.17 -5.83
N VAL A 73 -5.88 -0.92 -5.62
CA VAL A 73 -5.30 -0.72 -4.30
C VAL A 73 -4.77 0.71 -4.20
N ASP A 74 -5.23 1.45 -3.20
CA ASP A 74 -4.72 2.75 -2.85
C ASP A 74 -3.84 2.61 -1.60
N VAL A 75 -2.63 3.19 -1.64
CA VAL A 75 -1.63 3.09 -0.58
C VAL A 75 -1.24 4.48 -0.13
N TRP A 76 -1.38 4.76 1.16
CA TRP A 76 -0.84 5.95 1.82
C TRP A 76 0.33 5.56 2.70
N PHE A 77 1.29 6.46 2.87
CA PHE A 77 2.42 6.23 3.76
C PHE A 77 2.78 7.50 4.52
N ASP A 78 3.35 7.31 5.71
CA ASP A 78 3.86 8.41 6.53
C ASP A 78 5.35 8.65 6.23
N ILE A 79 5.66 9.78 5.58
CA ILE A 79 7.05 10.17 5.28
C ILE A 79 7.92 10.17 6.53
N ARG A 80 7.39 10.56 7.69
CA ARG A 80 8.17 10.64 8.94
C ARG A 80 8.70 9.28 9.37
N THR A 81 8.07 8.21 8.91
CA THR A 81 8.44 6.83 9.23
C THR A 81 9.37 6.19 8.19
N LEU A 82 9.66 6.84 7.06
CA LEU A 82 10.52 6.27 6.01
C LEU A 82 11.90 5.83 6.51
N PHE A 83 12.46 6.62 7.42
CA PHE A 83 13.78 6.39 8.02
C PHE A 83 13.70 5.94 9.48
N SER A 84 12.49 5.62 9.97
CA SER A 84 12.30 5.12 11.33
C SER A 84 12.92 3.74 11.48
N GLU A 85 13.55 3.48 12.63
CA GLU A 85 14.03 2.14 12.99
C GLU A 85 12.90 1.10 13.05
N LYS A 86 11.67 1.54 13.37
CA LYS A 86 10.49 0.68 13.44
C LYS A 86 9.99 0.23 12.06
N GLY A 87 10.38 0.93 11.00
CA GLY A 87 9.90 0.70 9.64
C GLY A 87 8.90 1.75 9.15
N ILE A 88 8.40 1.53 7.94
CA ILE A 88 7.52 2.44 7.20
C ILE A 88 6.07 2.13 7.56
N ARG A 89 5.32 3.09 8.07
CA ARG A 89 3.88 2.95 8.25
C ARG A 89 3.19 3.16 6.90
N ILE A 90 2.39 2.18 6.50
CA ILE A 90 1.55 2.24 5.32
C ILE A 90 0.10 1.95 5.69
N VAL A 91 -0.80 2.60 4.99
CA VAL A 91 -2.23 2.29 5.01
C VAL A 91 -2.58 1.83 3.60
N VAL A 92 -3.13 0.64 3.48
CA VAL A 92 -3.57 0.05 2.23
C VAL A 92 -5.08 -0.01 2.27
N GLU A 93 -5.75 0.58 1.28
CA GLU A 93 -7.18 0.42 1.07
C GLU A 93 -7.44 -0.20 -0.29
N SER A 94 -8.44 -1.06 -0.35
CA SER A 94 -8.89 -1.66 -1.59
C SER A 94 -10.41 -1.77 -1.55
N SER A 95 -11.03 -1.48 -2.68
CA SER A 95 -12.44 -1.73 -2.93
C SER A 95 -12.56 -2.76 -4.04
N ASP A 96 -13.45 -3.74 -3.87
CA ASP A 96 -13.70 -4.82 -4.83
C ASP A 96 -12.44 -5.58 -5.27
N ALA A 97 -11.63 -6.03 -4.31
CA ALA A 97 -10.46 -6.86 -4.58
C ALA A 97 -10.80 -8.36 -4.51
N ARG A 98 -10.32 -9.11 -5.49
CA ARG A 98 -10.35 -10.58 -5.46
C ARG A 98 -9.10 -11.10 -4.78
N ILE A 99 -9.28 -11.65 -3.58
CA ILE A 99 -8.19 -12.12 -2.74
C ILE A 99 -8.32 -13.62 -2.56
N LYS A 100 -7.28 -14.33 -2.99
CA LYS A 100 -7.13 -15.75 -2.70
C LYS A 100 -6.29 -15.91 -1.43
N PHE A 101 -6.85 -16.54 -0.42
CA PHE A 101 -6.09 -16.90 0.78
C PHE A 101 -5.36 -18.21 0.51
N LEU A 102 -4.03 -18.19 0.66
CA LEU A 102 -3.18 -19.35 0.35
C LEU A 102 -2.75 -20.11 1.60
N GLY A 103 -3.02 -19.57 2.79
CA GLY A 103 -2.62 -20.16 4.05
C GLY A 103 -3.49 -21.35 4.45
N SER A 104 -2.88 -22.33 5.12
CA SER A 104 -3.56 -23.52 5.66
C SER A 104 -4.71 -23.18 6.61
N TRP A 105 -4.64 -22.04 7.29
CA TRP A 105 -5.72 -21.53 8.15
C TRP A 105 -6.99 -21.20 7.36
N ALA A 106 -6.87 -20.69 6.14
CA ALA A 106 -8.02 -20.31 5.32
C ALA A 106 -8.69 -21.52 4.67
N ILE A 107 -7.89 -22.54 4.34
CA ILE A 107 -8.38 -23.85 3.89
C ILE A 107 -9.20 -24.53 4.99
N GLN A 108 -8.77 -24.43 6.26
CA GLN A 108 -9.50 -24.99 7.41
C GLN A 108 -10.87 -24.32 7.64
N GLU A 109 -10.97 -23.02 7.35
CA GLU A 109 -12.22 -22.25 7.44
C GLU A 109 -13.07 -22.33 6.15
N GLY A 110 -12.61 -23.06 5.13
CA GLY A 110 -13.31 -23.20 3.85
C GLY A 110 -13.30 -21.95 2.96
N ILE A 111 -12.42 -20.98 3.23
CA ILE A 111 -12.32 -19.70 2.52
C ILE A 111 -11.13 -19.76 1.55
N GLU A 112 -11.32 -20.36 0.38
CA GLU A 112 -10.24 -20.46 -0.63
C GLU A 112 -10.13 -19.20 -1.51
N ASP A 113 -11.24 -18.65 -1.98
CA ASP A 113 -11.32 -17.43 -2.80
C ASP A 113 -12.39 -16.51 -2.22
N ALA A 114 -12.03 -15.27 -1.94
CA ALA A 114 -12.93 -14.27 -1.40
C ALA A 114 -12.88 -13.00 -2.24
N THR A 115 -14.06 -12.55 -2.65
CA THR A 115 -14.22 -11.17 -3.11
C THR A 115 -14.41 -10.29 -1.89
N VAL A 116 -13.44 -9.41 -1.65
CA VAL A 116 -13.44 -8.46 -0.54
C VAL A 116 -13.94 -7.13 -1.08
N GLU A 117 -15.17 -6.78 -0.70
CA GLU A 117 -15.81 -5.50 -1.06
C GLU A 117 -15.00 -4.32 -0.51
N PHE A 118 -14.44 -4.50 0.69
CA PHE A 118 -13.65 -3.48 1.35
C PHE A 118 -12.52 -4.11 2.17
N LEU A 119 -11.29 -3.69 1.89
CA LEU A 119 -10.11 -4.00 2.70
C LEU A 119 -9.44 -2.70 3.12
N ARG A 120 -9.10 -2.59 4.39
CA ARG A 120 -8.24 -1.54 4.93
C ARG A 120 -7.22 -2.14 5.86
N ALA A 121 -5.93 -1.94 5.60
CA ALA A 121 -4.84 -2.44 6.43
C ALA A 121 -3.87 -1.30 6.77
N ASP A 122 -3.79 -0.92 8.03
CA ASP A 122 -2.81 0.02 8.60
C ASP A 122 -1.71 -0.78 9.31
N VAL A 123 -0.54 -0.82 8.70
CA VAL A 123 0.57 -1.69 9.09
C VAL A 123 1.89 -0.93 9.07
N VAL A 124 2.86 -1.42 9.84
CA VAL A 124 4.24 -0.93 9.83
C VAL A 124 5.14 -2.01 9.23
N LEU A 125 5.81 -1.67 8.12
CA LEU A 125 6.72 -2.55 7.40
C LEU A 125 8.17 -2.31 7.84
N GLY A 126 8.71 -3.27 8.58
CA GLY A 126 10.14 -3.37 8.91
C GLY A 126 11.00 -3.68 7.69
N ARG A 127 12.28 -3.98 7.89
CA ARG A 127 13.22 -4.21 6.77
C ARG A 127 12.95 -5.49 5.97
N ARG A 128 12.28 -6.49 6.56
CA ARG A 128 11.96 -7.80 5.94
C ARG A 128 10.68 -8.46 6.47
N GLN A 129 9.92 -7.75 7.29
CA GLN A 129 8.74 -8.32 7.94
C GLN A 129 7.74 -7.23 8.27
N LEU A 130 6.52 -7.65 8.54
CA LEU A 130 5.51 -6.81 9.13
C LEU A 130 5.82 -6.67 10.63
N THR A 131 6.10 -5.46 11.11
CA THR A 131 6.49 -5.21 12.50
C THR A 131 5.27 -4.98 13.39
N MET A 132 4.23 -4.36 12.84
CA MET A 132 3.04 -3.97 13.60
C MET A 132 1.82 -3.89 12.70
N ILE A 133 0.67 -4.32 13.22
CA ILE A 133 -0.66 -4.12 12.64
C ILE A 133 -1.42 -3.17 13.55
N ASN A 134 -1.58 -1.93 13.12
CA ASN A 134 -2.41 -0.96 13.85
C ASN A 134 -3.89 -1.32 13.68
N GLY A 135 -4.29 -1.72 12.47
CA GLY A 135 -5.62 -2.26 12.23
C GLY A 135 -5.76 -2.90 10.86
N ILE A 136 -6.55 -3.96 10.77
CA ILE A 136 -7.01 -4.56 9.51
C ILE A 136 -8.52 -4.69 9.61
N GLU A 137 -9.23 -4.14 8.63
CA GLU A 137 -10.66 -4.32 8.45
C GLU A 137 -10.88 -4.93 7.07
N ALA A 138 -11.62 -6.03 7.02
CA ALA A 138 -12.00 -6.67 5.77
C ALA A 138 -13.49 -7.01 5.79
N ARG A 139 -14.18 -6.69 4.69
CA ARG A 139 -15.60 -6.99 4.48
C ARG A 139 -15.78 -7.70 3.14
N SER A 140 -16.50 -8.81 3.19
CA SER A 140 -16.85 -9.68 2.07
C SER A 140 -18.29 -10.17 2.29
N PRO A 141 -19.02 -10.59 1.24
CA PRO A 141 -20.32 -11.23 1.43
C PRO A 141 -20.28 -12.45 2.37
N SER A 142 -19.13 -13.12 2.44
CA SER A 142 -18.94 -14.34 3.23
C SER A 142 -18.37 -14.10 4.63
N PHE A 143 -17.78 -12.94 4.90
CA PHE A 143 -17.19 -12.64 6.21
C PHE A 143 -17.00 -11.15 6.46
N GLN A 144 -16.96 -10.80 7.74
CA GLN A 144 -16.49 -9.49 8.19
C GLN A 144 -15.57 -9.69 9.39
N PHE A 145 -14.35 -9.14 9.31
CA PHE A 145 -13.44 -9.13 10.44
C PHE A 145 -12.72 -7.79 10.59
N SER A 146 -12.39 -7.48 11.85
CA SER A 146 -11.63 -6.29 12.22
C SER A 146 -10.63 -6.67 13.31
N VAL A 147 -9.35 -6.56 13.01
CA VAL A 147 -8.23 -6.76 13.94
C VAL A 147 -7.63 -5.40 14.26
N ARG A 148 -7.28 -5.13 15.52
CA ARG A 148 -6.63 -3.87 15.94
C ARG A 148 -5.50 -4.15 16.92
N ASN A 149 -4.45 -3.31 16.84
CA ASN A 149 -3.33 -3.28 17.78
C ASN A 149 -2.63 -4.63 18.01
N VAL A 150 -2.17 -5.27 16.93
CA VAL A 150 -1.34 -6.48 17.02
C VAL A 150 0.12 -6.10 16.78
N GLN A 151 0.98 -6.35 17.77
CA GLN A 151 2.43 -6.28 17.59
C GLN A 151 2.94 -7.67 17.22
N ASP A 152 3.76 -7.78 16.16
CA ASP A 152 4.42 -9.05 15.85
C ASP A 152 5.57 -9.23 16.86
N GLY A 153 5.31 -10.04 17.89
CA GLY A 153 6.18 -10.24 19.05
C GLY A 153 7.22 -11.33 18.85
N ARG A 154 7.98 -11.26 17.75
CA ARG A 154 9.16 -12.10 17.52
C ARG A 154 10.45 -11.41 17.91
#